data_AF-A0A1G8F1E3-F1
#
_entry.id   AF-A0A1G8F1E3-F1
#
_cell.length_a   1.000
_cell.length_b   1.000
_cell.length_c   1.000
_cell.angle_alpha   90.00
_cell.angle_beta   90.00
_cell.angle_gamma   90.00
#
_symmetry.space_group_name_H-M   'P 1'
#
loop_
_entity.id
_entity.type
_entity.pdbx_description
1 polymer ?
#
loop_
_entity_poly.entity_id
_entity_poly.type
_entity_poly.pdbx_seq_one_letter_code
_entity_poly.pdbx_strand_id
1 'polypeptide(L)'
;MKDRMYFGFVVGLIAGIPLSIWTLFSYYVLDFTQTRMFDYASEILFGRLPLNALESIIAWLGQMVFCGFVGIGYAYLIPIVTSRHYLAKGWIYSAFIWFSSYAIATLFKMPDLFYTAPYTVVSNFIGASIYGLVLAEATKRLISTPKRHGN
;
A
#
# COMPACT_ATOMS: atom_id res chain seq x y z
N MET A 1 -13.37 10.19 -20.33
CA MET A 1 -13.01 9.71 -18.97
C MET A 1 -11.50 9.61 -18.90
N LYS A 2 -10.84 10.01 -17.80
CA LYS A 2 -9.41 9.72 -17.60
C LYS A 2 -9.21 8.19 -17.55
N ASP A 3 -8.11 7.69 -18.09
CA ASP A 3 -7.75 6.27 -18.05
C ASP A 3 -7.62 5.81 -16.59
N ARG A 4 -8.63 5.09 -16.09
CA ARG A 4 -8.71 4.69 -14.68
C ARG A 4 -7.64 3.68 -14.30
N MET A 5 -7.22 2.83 -15.25
CA MET A 5 -6.17 1.86 -15.02
C MET A 5 -4.83 2.58 -14.84
N TYR A 6 -4.47 3.44 -15.79
CA TYR A 6 -3.22 4.19 -15.72
C TYR A 6 -3.18 5.12 -14.50
N PHE A 7 -4.21 5.96 -14.32
CA PHE A 7 -4.21 6.91 -13.19
C PHE A 7 -4.39 6.21 -11.84
N GLY A 8 -5.11 5.08 -11.78
CA GLY A 8 -5.19 4.28 -10.57
C GLY A 8 -3.84 3.71 -10.17
N PHE A 9 -3.07 3.19 -11.13
CA PHE A 9 -1.71 2.72 -10.91
C PHE A 9 -0.80 3.84 -10.39
N VAL A 10 -0.82 5.01 -11.03
CA VAL A 10 -0.01 6.17 -10.64
C VAL A 10 -0.36 6.65 -9.23
N VAL A 11 -1.65 6.74 -8.88
CA VAL A 11 -2.09 7.11 -7.53
C VAL A 11 -1.63 6.07 -6.50
N GLY A 12 -1.70 4.78 -6.84
CA GLY A 12 -1.17 3.70 -6.01
C GLY A 12 0.33 3.83 -5.74
N LEU A 13 1.13 4.18 -6.76
CA LEU A 13 2.57 4.45 -6.60
C LEU A 13 2.82 5.65 -5.68
N ILE A 14 2.09 6.76 -5.88
CA ILE A 14 2.21 7.96 -5.05
C ILE A 14 1.91 7.64 -3.58
N ALA A 15 0.86 6.87 -3.31
CA ALA A 15 0.50 6.43 -1.97
C ALA A 15 1.51 5.45 -1.36
N GLY A 16 2.19 4.67 -2.19
CA GLY A 16 3.26 3.77 -1.76
C GLY A 16 4.47 4.48 -1.16
N ILE A 17 4.77 5.72 -1.57
CA ILE A 17 5.94 6.46 -1.09
C ILE A 17 5.84 6.77 0.43
N PRO A 18 4.78 7.43 0.93
CA PRO A 18 4.61 7.64 2.38
C PRO A 18 4.57 6.33 3.19
N LEU A 19 4.02 5.26 2.61
CA LEU A 19 4.01 3.94 3.23
C LEU A 19 5.42 3.38 3.42
N SER A 20 6.27 3.46 2.39
CA SER A 20 7.67 3.05 2.49
C SER A 20 8.43 3.89 3.51
N ILE A 21 8.21 5.20 3.53
CA ILE A 21 8.84 6.11 4.51
C ILE A 21 8.44 5.71 5.94
N TRP A 22 7.16 5.49 6.21
CA TRP A 22 6.68 5.06 7.51
C TRP A 22 7.30 3.74 7.94
N THR A 23 7.33 2.76 7.04
CA THR A 23 7.87 1.42 7.33
C THR A 23 9.35 1.50 7.69
N LEU A 24 10.14 2.24 6.91
CA LEU A 24 11.57 2.42 7.17
C LEU A 24 11.81 3.18 8.48
N PHE A 25 11.01 4.22 8.75
CA PHE A 25 11.09 4.97 9.99
C PHE A 25 10.75 4.11 11.21
N SER A 26 9.66 3.33 11.14
CA SER A 26 9.26 2.41 12.20
C SER A 26 10.30 1.32 12.47
N TYR A 27 11.03 0.90 11.44
CA TYR A 27 12.04 -0.14 11.55
C TYR A 27 13.38 0.40 12.06
N TYR A 28 13.93 1.45 11.43
CA TYR A 28 15.29 1.92 11.72
C TYR A 28 15.39 2.96 12.85
N VAL A 29 14.32 3.69 13.15
CA VAL A 29 14.36 4.78 14.13
C VAL A 29 13.65 4.41 15.43
N LEU A 30 12.52 3.71 15.32
CA LEU A 30 11.70 3.37 16.47
C LEU A 30 11.95 1.96 17.02
N ASP A 31 12.68 1.10 16.29
CA ASP A 31 12.79 -0.35 16.55
C ASP A 31 11.42 -1.00 16.86
N PHE A 32 10.35 -0.44 16.30
CA PHE A 32 8.97 -0.73 16.66
C PHE A 32 8.37 -1.84 15.80
N THR A 33 9.06 -2.27 14.74
CA THR A 33 8.63 -3.37 13.86
C THR A 33 9.81 -4.28 13.57
N GLN A 34 9.56 -5.58 13.58
CA GLN A 34 10.55 -6.60 13.21
C GLN A 34 10.63 -6.84 11.70
N THR A 35 9.63 -6.39 10.95
CA THR A 35 9.57 -6.62 9.50
C THR A 35 9.22 -5.34 8.77
N ARG A 36 9.75 -5.21 7.56
CA ARG A 36 9.47 -4.11 6.63
C ARG A 36 8.44 -4.59 5.62
N MET A 37 7.67 -3.68 5.07
CA MET A 37 6.61 -4.02 4.13
C MET A 37 7.13 -4.57 2.79
N PHE A 38 8.39 -4.29 2.43
CA PHE A 38 9.03 -4.96 1.29
C PHE A 38 9.52 -6.37 1.63
N ASP A 39 9.62 -6.76 2.90
CA ASP A 39 9.96 -8.13 3.27
C ASP A 39 8.84 -9.11 2.85
N TYR A 40 7.58 -8.66 2.83
CA TYR A 40 6.46 -9.39 2.21
C TYR A 40 6.68 -9.63 0.72
N ALA A 41 7.16 -8.61 -0.01
CA ALA A 41 7.47 -8.77 -1.43
C ALA A 41 8.70 -9.65 -1.65
N SER A 42 9.71 -9.56 -0.77
CA SER A 42 10.89 -10.43 -0.81
C SER A 42 10.50 -11.89 -0.62
N GLU A 43 9.64 -12.19 0.35
CA GLU A 43 9.18 -13.55 0.61
C GLU A 43 8.40 -14.12 -0.59
N ILE A 44 7.57 -13.30 -1.24
CA ILE A 44 6.84 -13.71 -2.45
C ILE A 44 7.78 -13.96 -3.63
N LEU A 45 8.77 -13.09 -3.84
CA LEU A 45 9.64 -13.13 -5.01
C LEU A 45 10.80 -14.12 -4.87
N PHE A 46 11.36 -14.23 -3.68
CA PHE A 46 12.59 -14.99 -3.40
C PHE A 46 12.37 -16.16 -2.44
N GLY A 47 11.22 -16.26 -1.78
CA GLY A 47 10.95 -17.29 -0.77
C GLY A 47 11.71 -17.11 0.54
N ARG A 48 12.31 -15.93 0.75
CA ARG A 48 13.09 -15.58 1.94
C ARG A 48 13.22 -14.06 2.08
N LEU A 49 13.65 -13.61 3.25
CA LEU A 49 14.10 -12.24 3.50
C LEU A 49 15.30 -11.83 2.62
N PRO A 50 15.44 -10.53 2.32
CA PRO A 50 16.49 -10.05 1.44
C PRO A 50 17.86 -10.08 2.13
N LEU A 51 18.85 -10.71 1.49
CA LEU A 51 20.21 -10.84 2.02
C LEU A 51 21.11 -9.64 1.68
N ASN A 52 20.84 -9.00 0.54
CA ASN A 52 21.70 -7.95 -0.03
C ASN A 52 20.89 -6.72 -0.45
N ALA A 53 21.59 -5.61 -0.66
CA ALA A 53 20.98 -4.35 -1.11
C ALA A 53 20.21 -4.50 -2.44
N LEU A 54 20.72 -5.31 -3.37
CA LEU A 54 20.05 -5.56 -4.65
C LEU A 54 18.70 -6.27 -4.47
N GLU A 55 18.65 -7.32 -3.64
CA GLU A 55 17.40 -8.03 -3.32
C GLU A 55 16.40 -7.09 -2.63
N SER A 56 16.88 -6.21 -1.75
CA SER A 56 16.04 -5.20 -1.08
C SER A 56 15.43 -4.21 -2.07
N ILE A 57 16.20 -3.75 -3.07
CA ILE A 57 15.71 -2.84 -4.13
C ILE A 57 14.65 -3.55 -4.99
N ILE A 58 14.90 -4.81 -5.38
CA ILE A 58 13.96 -5.59 -6.19
C ILE A 58 12.65 -5.84 -5.41
N ALA A 59 12.76 -6.21 -4.13
CA ALA A 59 11.61 -6.40 -3.25
C ALA A 59 10.81 -5.10 -3.07
N TRP A 60 11.50 -3.96 -2.91
CA TRP A 60 10.85 -2.65 -2.83
C TRP A 60 10.13 -2.26 -4.13
N LEU A 61 10.72 -2.54 -5.29
CA LEU A 61 10.04 -2.36 -6.58
C LEU A 61 8.81 -3.26 -6.71
N GLY A 62 8.90 -4.52 -6.27
CA GLY A 62 7.76 -5.43 -6.21
C GLY A 62 6.63 -4.90 -5.31
N GLN A 63 6.97 -4.38 -4.13
CA GLN A 63 6.03 -3.72 -3.24
C GLN A 63 5.37 -2.51 -3.94
N MET A 64 6.12 -1.69 -4.67
CA MET A 64 5.57 -0.55 -5.40
C MET A 64 4.59 -0.98 -6.49
N VAL A 65 4.91 -2.03 -7.24
CA VAL A 65 3.98 -2.61 -8.24
C VAL A 65 2.69 -3.08 -7.56
N PHE A 66 2.79 -3.77 -6.42
CA PHE A 66 1.62 -4.16 -5.62
C PHE A 66 0.79 -2.95 -5.18
N CYS A 67 1.42 -1.90 -4.65
CA CYS A 67 0.77 -0.63 -4.33
C CYS A 67 0.07 -0.02 -5.55
N GLY A 68 0.66 -0.11 -6.73
CA GLY A 68 0.04 0.31 -7.99
C GLY A 68 -1.24 -0.47 -8.29
N PHE A 69 -1.22 -1.80 -8.19
CA PHE A 69 -2.40 -2.66 -8.41
C PHE A 69 -3.52 -2.39 -7.40
N VAL A 70 -3.18 -2.18 -6.13
CA VAL A 70 -4.14 -1.75 -5.10
C VAL A 70 -4.76 -0.39 -5.47
N GLY A 71 -3.97 0.54 -5.99
CA GLY A 71 -4.47 1.82 -6.50
C GLY A 71 -5.42 1.68 -7.70
N ILE A 72 -5.14 0.74 -8.62
CA ILE A 72 -6.07 0.40 -9.71
C ILE A 72 -7.40 -0.08 -9.13
N GLY A 73 -7.38 -1.01 -8.19
CA GLY A 73 -8.59 -1.52 -7.53
C GLY A 73 -9.43 -0.39 -6.93
N TYR A 74 -8.80 0.52 -6.20
CA TYR A 74 -9.47 1.71 -5.66
C TYR A 74 -10.03 2.63 -6.76
N ALA A 75 -9.30 2.83 -7.85
CA ALA A 75 -9.72 3.67 -8.95
C ALA A 75 -10.98 3.16 -9.66
N TYR A 76 -11.16 1.84 -9.76
CA TYR A 76 -12.38 1.24 -10.28
C TYR A 76 -13.55 1.27 -9.30
N LEU A 77 -13.28 1.35 -8.00
CA LEU A 77 -14.28 1.54 -6.95
C LEU A 77 -14.78 3.00 -6.85
N ILE A 78 -14.09 3.97 -7.47
CA ILE A 78 -14.45 5.41 -7.48
C ILE A 78 -15.92 5.74 -7.78
N PRO A 79 -16.63 5.07 -8.74
CA PRO A 79 -18.04 5.37 -9.01
C PRO A 79 -18.96 5.17 -7.78
N ILE A 80 -18.52 4.37 -6.81
CA ILE A 80 -19.19 4.08 -5.54
C ILE A 80 -18.70 5.04 -4.43
N VAL A 81 -17.53 5.67 -4.64
CA VAL A 81 -16.94 6.69 -3.77
C VAL A 81 -17.55 8.06 -4.11
N THR A 82 -18.84 8.24 -3.81
CA THR A 82 -19.44 9.59 -3.70
C THR A 82 -18.54 10.51 -2.85
N SER A 83 -18.49 11.81 -3.18
CA SER A 83 -17.59 12.81 -2.56
C SER A 83 -17.69 12.89 -1.02
N ARG A 84 -18.81 12.43 -0.46
CA ARG A 84 -19.02 12.38 0.99
C ARG A 84 -18.18 11.25 1.61
N HIS A 85 -17.29 11.61 2.54
CA HIS A 85 -16.41 10.71 3.31
C HIS A 85 -15.38 9.91 2.46
N TYR A 86 -14.86 10.49 1.38
CA TYR A 86 -13.88 9.81 0.51
C TYR A 86 -12.60 9.35 1.24
N LEU A 87 -12.12 10.10 2.25
CA LEU A 87 -10.97 9.71 3.07
C LEU A 87 -11.24 8.44 3.89
N ALA A 88 -12.42 8.35 4.52
CA ALA A 88 -12.82 7.18 5.29
C ALA A 88 -12.94 5.95 4.38
N LYS A 89 -13.47 6.11 3.16
CA LYS A 89 -13.56 5.01 2.18
C LYS A 89 -12.18 4.51 1.75
N GLY A 90 -11.21 5.41 1.52
CA GLY A 90 -9.83 5.04 1.25
C GLY A 90 -9.15 4.31 2.40
N TRP A 91 -9.39 4.76 3.63
CA TRP A 91 -8.91 4.10 4.84
C TRP A 91 -9.52 2.70 5.05
N ILE A 92 -10.84 2.55 4.90
CA ILE A 92 -11.51 1.23 4.99
C ILE A 92 -10.96 0.29 3.92
N TYR A 93 -10.79 0.78 2.69
CA TYR A 93 -10.22 0.00 1.61
C TYR A 93 -8.80 -0.48 1.94
N SER A 94 -7.92 0.39 2.39
CA SER A 94 -6.55 0.00 2.73
C SER A 94 -6.47 -0.90 3.96
N ALA A 95 -7.33 -0.70 4.96
CA ALA A 95 -7.44 -1.59 6.12
C ALA A 95 -7.87 -3.00 5.70
N PHE A 96 -8.82 -3.12 4.78
CA PHE A 96 -9.22 -4.41 4.22
C PHE A 96 -8.09 -5.08 3.43
N ILE A 97 -7.36 -4.33 2.61
CA ILE A 97 -6.20 -4.85 1.86
C ILE A 97 -5.11 -5.31 2.83
N TRP A 98 -4.80 -4.53 3.85
CA TRP A 98 -3.84 -4.91 4.89
C TRP A 98 -4.22 -6.22 5.57
N PHE A 99 -5.47 -6.34 6.05
CA PHE A 99 -5.95 -7.57 6.68
C PHE A 99 -5.89 -8.76 5.70
N SER A 100 -6.27 -8.55 4.45
CA SER A 100 -6.23 -9.57 3.40
C SER A 100 -4.79 -10.03 3.11
N SER A 101 -3.82 -9.13 3.10
CA SER A 101 -2.40 -9.48 2.94
C SER A 101 -1.89 -10.40 4.05
N TYR A 102 -2.28 -10.14 5.30
CA TYR A 102 -1.96 -11.04 6.42
C TYR A 102 -2.64 -12.40 6.27
N ALA A 103 -3.93 -12.41 5.92
CA ALA A 103 -4.66 -13.66 5.70
C ALA A 103 -3.99 -14.53 4.61
N ILE A 104 -3.56 -13.92 3.50
CA ILE A 104 -2.82 -14.59 2.44
C ILE A 104 -1.48 -15.13 2.98
N ALA A 105 -0.68 -14.32 3.66
CA ALA A 105 0.60 -14.75 4.21
C ALA A 105 0.46 -15.95 5.16
N THR A 106 -0.58 -15.96 6.00
CA THR A 106 -0.90 -17.08 6.90
C THR A 106 -1.38 -18.32 6.15
N LEU A 107 -2.27 -18.17 5.16
CA LEU A 107 -2.78 -19.30 4.36
C LEU A 107 -1.68 -20.02 3.59
N PHE A 108 -0.72 -19.27 3.05
CA PHE A 108 0.43 -19.81 2.33
C PHE A 108 1.61 -20.20 3.24
N LYS A 109 1.47 -20.04 4.57
CA LYS A 109 2.49 -20.40 5.58
C LYS A 109 3.87 -19.81 5.25
N MET A 110 3.91 -18.52 4.94
CA MET A 110 5.15 -17.81 4.63
C MET A 110 6.13 -17.90 5.81
N PRO A 111 7.27 -18.61 5.66
CA PRO A 111 8.10 -19.04 6.77
C PRO A 111 8.62 -17.88 7.63
N ASP A 112 9.03 -16.77 7.00
CA ASP A 112 9.61 -15.63 7.73
C ASP A 112 8.55 -14.60 8.19
N LEU A 113 7.28 -14.76 7.79
CA LEU A 113 6.19 -13.81 8.07
C LEU A 113 5.02 -14.41 8.87
N PHE A 114 5.02 -15.73 9.07
CA PHE A 114 3.93 -16.45 9.74
C PHE A 114 3.78 -16.04 11.21
N TYR A 115 4.89 -15.80 11.91
CA TYR A 115 4.90 -15.32 13.29
C TYR A 115 5.22 -13.82 13.32
N THR A 116 4.21 -13.00 13.04
CA THR A 116 4.36 -11.54 13.12
C THR A 116 4.06 -11.05 14.54
N ALA A 117 5.00 -10.31 15.14
CA ALA A 117 4.81 -9.74 16.46
C ALA A 117 3.68 -8.69 16.51
N PRO A 118 2.95 -8.54 17.63
CA PRO A 118 1.78 -7.65 17.70
C PRO A 118 2.08 -6.18 17.36
N TYR A 119 3.27 -5.68 17.73
CA TYR A 119 3.70 -4.32 17.41
C TYR A 119 3.93 -4.11 15.91
N THR A 120 4.42 -5.12 15.20
CA THR A 120 4.57 -5.12 13.74
C THR A 120 3.19 -5.06 13.06
N VAL A 121 2.21 -5.78 13.60
CA VAL A 121 0.81 -5.73 13.13
C VAL A 121 0.27 -4.29 13.25
N VAL A 122 0.47 -3.65 14.40
CA VAL A 122 0.06 -2.26 14.64
C VAL A 122 0.79 -1.28 13.72
N SER A 123 2.11 -1.42 13.55
CA SER A 123 2.90 -0.55 12.66
C SER A 123 2.43 -0.66 11.21
N ASN A 124 2.21 -1.89 10.73
CA ASN A 124 1.71 -2.14 9.38
C ASN A 124 0.29 -1.59 9.19
N PHE A 125 -0.54 -1.60 10.24
CA PHE A 125 -1.86 -0.98 10.21
C PHE A 125 -1.79 0.56 10.11
N ILE A 126 -0.85 1.19 10.83
CA ILE A 126 -0.59 2.64 10.68
C ILE A 126 -0.11 2.95 9.27
N GLY A 127 0.81 2.14 8.74
CA GLY A 127 1.28 2.26 7.35
C GLY A 127 0.12 2.15 6.35
N ALA A 128 -0.72 1.13 6.48
CA ALA A 128 -1.91 0.94 5.65
C ALA A 128 -2.89 2.12 5.77
N SER A 129 -3.02 2.70 6.96
CA SER A 129 -3.86 3.89 7.18
C SER A 129 -3.29 5.10 6.43
N ILE A 130 -1.98 5.34 6.52
CA ILE A 130 -1.29 6.40 5.76
C ILE A 130 -1.50 6.18 4.26
N TYR A 131 -1.27 4.96 3.77
CA TYR A 131 -1.46 4.60 2.37
C TYR A 131 -2.89 4.91 1.90
N GLY A 132 -3.92 4.46 2.63
CA GLY A 132 -5.33 4.65 2.25
C GLY A 132 -5.76 6.11 2.20
N LEU A 133 -5.28 6.93 3.15
CA LEU A 133 -5.56 8.37 3.17
C LEU A 133 -4.91 9.09 2.00
N VAL A 134 -3.62 8.79 1.72
CA VAL A 134 -2.90 9.38 0.59
C VAL A 134 -3.50 8.90 -0.73
N LEU A 135 -3.87 7.63 -0.85
CA LEU A 135 -4.54 7.06 -2.01
C LEU A 135 -5.85 7.80 -2.30
N ALA A 136 -6.67 8.04 -1.29
CA ALA A 136 -7.93 8.77 -1.45
C ALA A 136 -7.72 10.22 -1.91
N GLU A 137 -6.75 10.92 -1.31
CA GLU A 137 -6.45 12.31 -1.65
C GLU A 137 -5.81 12.45 -3.05
N ALA A 138 -4.84 11.59 -3.38
CA ALA A 138 -4.24 11.54 -4.71
C ALA A 138 -5.29 11.20 -5.78
N THR A 139 -6.20 10.27 -5.48
CA THR A 139 -7.32 9.90 -6.37
C THR A 139 -8.22 11.10 -6.63
N LYS A 140 -8.58 11.84 -5.58
CA LYS A 140 -9.40 13.04 -5.71
C LYS A 140 -8.72 14.08 -6.60
N ARG A 141 -7.43 14.33 -6.38
CA ARG A 141 -6.67 15.34 -7.15
C ARG A 141 -6.46 14.97 -8.60
N LEU A 142 -6.15 13.70 -8.88
CA LEU A 142 -5.72 13.26 -10.21
C LEU A 142 -6.87 12.70 -11.06
N ILE A 143 -7.87 12.08 -10.47
CA ILE A 143 -8.94 11.38 -11.20
C ILE A 143 -10.26 12.15 -11.13
N SER A 144 -10.57 12.80 -10.00
CA SER A 144 -11.87 13.46 -9.79
C SER A 144 -11.93 14.95 -10.17
N THR A 145 -10.86 15.54 -10.70
CA THR A 145 -10.88 16.94 -11.13
C THR A 145 -11.94 17.12 -12.23
N PRO A 146 -12.97 17.97 -12.03
CA PRO A 146 -13.82 18.39 -13.13
C PRO A 146 -12.91 19.09 -14.15
N LYS A 147 -13.13 18.85 -15.45
CA LYS A 147 -12.58 19.76 -16.48
C LYS A 147 -12.95 21.18 -16.04
N ARG A 148 -11.94 21.98 -15.70
CA ARG A 148 -12.10 23.43 -15.61
C ARG A 148 -12.40 23.87 -17.04
N HIS A 149 -13.68 23.92 -17.41
CA HIS A 149 -14.10 24.70 -18.58
C HIS A 149 -13.78 26.14 -18.20
N GLY A 150 -12.76 26.68 -18.85
CA GLY A 150 -12.28 28.03 -18.66
C GLY A 150 -11.89 28.58 -20.01
N ASN A 151 -12.90 29.23 -20.61
CA ASN A 151 -12.92 30.30 -21.60
C ASN A 151 -12.16 30.12 -22.92
#